data_AF-A0A8K0Y140-F1
#
_entry.id   AF-A0A8K0Y140-F1
#
_cell.length_a   1.000
_cell.length_b   1.000
_cell.length_c   1.000
_cell.angle_alpha   90.00
_cell.angle_beta   90.00
_cell.angle_gamma   90.00
#
_symmetry.space_group_name_H-M   'P 1'
#
loop_
_entity.id
_entity.type
_entity.pdbx_description
1 polymer ?
#
loop_
_entity_poly.entity_id
_entity_poly.type
_entity_poly.pdbx_seq_one_letter_code
_entity_poly.pdbx_strand_id
1 'polypeptide(L)'
;MKSGPFIKAVAAAYRLDAQTVTLFARSLKEAGHMTSGARGVNAPHMMPGDLAALTIALLATEKPTKAVEMFEAVAGMQLVGEGHHGAVKSQLPDKDHTFLDLLTYLCDPKNKLDSKFPFQIEVTGAANATLKRPDLAVMYWNRSEAERLQSFWDNAPAEWDEGNADALAAEFDTSPMSAFGMVTTREISSTTLLNLRRFVFLDLPQEG
;
A
#
# COMPACT_ATOMS: atom_id res chain seq x y z
N MET A 1 -12.99 -12.83 11.46
CA MET A 1 -12.75 -12.32 12.84
C MET A 1 -13.50 -11.01 13.11
N LYS A 2 -13.85 -10.64 14.36
CA LYS A 2 -14.44 -9.31 14.69
C LYS A 2 -13.36 -8.23 14.89
N SER A 3 -13.73 -6.95 14.83
CA SER A 3 -12.78 -5.82 14.82
C SER A 3 -11.80 -5.76 16.01
N GLY A 4 -12.23 -6.05 17.24
CA GLY A 4 -11.37 -5.95 18.42
C GLY A 4 -10.18 -6.92 18.38
N PRO A 5 -10.44 -8.25 18.27
CA PRO A 5 -9.38 -9.23 18.06
C PRO A 5 -8.54 -8.97 16.80
N PHE A 6 -9.16 -8.49 15.71
CA PHE A 6 -8.46 -8.12 14.48
C PHE A 6 -7.40 -7.04 14.73
N ILE A 7 -7.78 -5.94 15.40
CA ILE A 7 -6.84 -4.85 15.72
C ILE A 7 -5.68 -5.37 16.57
N LYS A 8 -5.94 -6.23 17.56
CA LYS A 8 -4.89 -6.83 18.40
C LYS A 8 -3.92 -7.70 17.60
N ALA A 9 -4.43 -8.49 16.65
CA ALA A 9 -3.61 -9.33 15.78
C ALA A 9 -2.68 -8.48 14.91
N VAL A 10 -3.23 -7.44 14.29
CA VAL A 10 -2.46 -6.51 13.46
C VAL A 10 -1.42 -5.77 14.31
N ALA A 11 -1.80 -5.24 15.46
CA ALA A 11 -0.87 -4.58 16.38
C ALA A 11 0.31 -5.48 16.78
N ALA A 12 0.05 -6.76 17.10
CA ALA A 12 1.11 -7.71 17.39
C ALA A 12 2.03 -7.98 16.19
N ALA A 13 1.48 -8.13 14.99
CA ALA A 13 2.26 -8.38 13.78
C ALA A 13 3.17 -7.20 13.40
N TYR A 14 2.69 -5.97 13.59
CA TYR A 14 3.44 -4.74 13.33
C TYR A 14 4.27 -4.25 14.53
N ARG A 15 4.19 -4.93 15.68
CA ARG A 15 4.85 -4.54 16.94
C ARG A 15 4.48 -3.12 17.38
N LEU A 16 3.21 -2.76 17.22
CA LEU A 16 2.65 -1.46 17.61
C LEU A 16 1.73 -1.61 18.82
N ASP A 17 1.49 -0.49 19.51
CA ASP A 17 0.43 -0.43 20.52
C ASP A 17 -0.95 -0.62 19.85
N ALA A 18 -1.79 -1.45 20.46
CA ALA A 18 -3.16 -1.68 20.01
C ALA A 18 -3.99 -0.39 19.96
N GLN A 19 -3.73 0.59 20.83
CA GLN A 19 -4.36 1.90 20.81
C GLN A 19 -3.98 2.67 19.55
N THR A 20 -2.71 2.64 19.13
CA THR A 20 -2.26 3.26 17.87
C THR A 20 -3.00 2.65 16.69
N VAL A 21 -3.01 1.32 16.59
CA VAL A 21 -3.72 0.62 15.50
C VAL A 21 -5.23 0.86 15.54
N THR A 22 -5.80 1.03 16.73
CA THR A 22 -7.21 1.42 16.89
C THR A 22 -7.50 2.79 16.29
N LEU A 23 -6.60 3.77 16.45
CA LEU A 23 -6.75 5.09 15.84
C LEU A 23 -6.74 5.00 14.31
N PHE A 24 -5.80 4.26 13.73
CA PHE A 24 -5.77 4.00 12.28
C PHE A 24 -7.07 3.34 11.79
N ALA A 25 -7.46 2.23 12.42
CA ALA A 25 -8.67 1.49 12.05
C ALA A 25 -9.94 2.33 12.19
N ARG A 26 -9.99 3.23 13.19
CA ARG A 26 -11.10 4.17 13.36
C ARG A 26 -11.17 5.16 12.20
N SER A 27 -10.07 5.84 11.89
CA SER A 27 -10.02 6.82 10.80
C SER A 27 -10.42 6.20 9.46
N LEU A 28 -9.93 4.99 9.17
CA LEU A 28 -10.27 4.26 7.94
C LEU A 28 -11.75 3.84 7.89
N LYS A 29 -12.34 3.42 9.01
CA LYS A 29 -13.78 3.10 9.07
C LYS A 29 -14.67 4.32 8.89
N GLU A 30 -14.31 5.44 9.50
CA GLU A 30 -15.03 6.70 9.37
C GLU A 30 -14.99 7.21 7.92
N ALA A 31 -13.89 6.95 7.21
CA ALA A 31 -13.75 7.24 5.77
C ALA A 31 -14.37 6.19 4.84
N GLY A 32 -14.92 5.08 5.36
CA GLY A 32 -15.55 4.02 4.55
C GLY A 32 -14.57 3.04 3.89
N HIS A 33 -13.29 3.10 4.23
CA HIS A 33 -12.24 2.20 3.71
C HIS A 33 -12.15 0.87 4.44
N MET A 34 -12.91 0.72 5.52
CA MET A 34 -13.01 -0.52 6.28
C MET A 34 -14.45 -0.81 6.69
N THR A 35 -14.76 -2.09 6.82
CA THR A 35 -16.04 -2.62 7.28
C THR A 35 -16.41 -2.00 8.64
N SER A 36 -17.56 -1.32 8.64
CA SER A 36 -18.20 -0.74 9.81
C SER A 36 -19.64 -1.27 9.94
N GLY A 37 -20.28 -1.11 11.10
CA GLY A 37 -21.64 -1.61 11.31
C GLY A 37 -22.01 -1.82 12.77
N ALA A 38 -22.96 -2.73 13.00
CA ALA A 38 -23.53 -3.01 14.32
C ALA A 38 -22.47 -3.35 15.39
N ARG A 39 -22.85 -3.20 16.67
CA ARG A 39 -21.99 -3.51 17.83
C ARG A 39 -22.40 -4.84 18.48
N GLY A 40 -21.51 -5.42 19.28
CA GLY A 40 -21.78 -6.63 20.04
C GLY A 40 -21.87 -7.88 19.16
N VAL A 41 -22.82 -8.77 19.46
CA VAL A 41 -22.99 -10.07 18.78
C VAL A 41 -23.19 -9.91 17.27
N ASN A 42 -23.87 -8.83 16.85
CA ASN A 42 -24.19 -8.56 15.46
C ASN A 42 -23.10 -7.80 14.70
N ALA A 43 -21.93 -7.54 15.30
CA ALA A 43 -20.87 -6.82 14.62
C ALA A 43 -20.39 -7.57 13.37
N PRO A 44 -20.10 -6.90 12.24
CA PRO A 44 -19.63 -7.59 11.05
C PRO A 44 -18.25 -8.23 11.29
N HIS A 45 -17.96 -9.26 10.49
CA HIS A 45 -16.61 -9.80 10.42
C HIS A 45 -15.74 -8.90 9.55
N MET A 46 -14.48 -8.77 9.92
CA MET A 46 -13.46 -8.11 9.11
C MET A 46 -13.18 -8.97 7.87
N MET A 47 -12.97 -8.30 6.75
CA MET A 47 -12.77 -8.84 5.40
C MET A 47 -11.30 -8.68 4.97
N PRO A 48 -10.84 -9.40 3.92
CA PRO A 48 -9.50 -9.23 3.37
C PRO A 48 -9.15 -7.78 3.01
N GLY A 49 -10.11 -7.04 2.45
CA GLY A 49 -9.96 -5.60 2.16
C GLY A 49 -9.67 -4.76 3.40
N ASP A 50 -10.19 -5.14 4.57
CA ASP A 50 -9.89 -4.42 5.82
C ASP A 50 -8.44 -4.62 6.27
N LEU A 51 -7.91 -5.83 6.07
CA LEU A 51 -6.52 -6.13 6.36
C LEU A 51 -5.58 -5.41 5.39
N ALA A 52 -5.95 -5.37 4.10
CA ALA A 52 -5.23 -4.63 3.08
C ALA A 52 -5.20 -3.13 3.39
N ALA A 53 -6.36 -2.52 3.67
CA ALA A 53 -6.46 -1.10 3.96
C ALA A 53 -5.64 -0.69 5.19
N LEU A 54 -5.76 -1.44 6.28
CA LEU A 54 -5.00 -1.16 7.49
C LEU A 54 -3.50 -1.41 7.31
N THR A 55 -3.11 -2.43 6.55
CA THR A 55 -1.70 -2.69 6.18
C THR A 55 -1.10 -1.54 5.39
N ILE A 56 -1.79 -1.07 4.35
CA ILE A 56 -1.34 0.05 3.52
C ILE A 56 -1.14 1.29 4.39
N ALA A 57 -2.12 1.65 5.23
CA ALA A 57 -2.01 2.84 6.08
C ALA A 57 -0.83 2.78 7.05
N LEU A 58 -0.59 1.61 7.68
CA LEU A 58 0.51 1.40 8.62
C LEU A 58 1.88 1.42 7.93
N LEU A 59 1.98 0.97 6.69
CA LEU A 59 3.20 1.06 5.89
C LEU A 59 3.44 2.51 5.43
N ALA A 60 2.39 3.21 5.02
CA ALA A 60 2.48 4.55 4.45
C ALA A 60 2.84 5.63 5.49
N THR A 61 2.36 5.54 6.74
CA THR A 61 2.61 6.58 7.76
C THR A 61 2.63 6.06 9.19
N GLU A 62 3.39 6.75 10.04
CA GLU A 62 3.37 6.58 11.51
C GLU A 62 2.31 7.45 12.20
N LYS A 63 1.73 8.43 11.49
CA LYS A 63 0.81 9.42 12.06
C LYS A 63 -0.63 8.97 11.84
N PRO A 64 -1.40 8.56 12.87
CA PRO A 64 -2.80 8.15 12.70
C PRO A 64 -3.69 9.24 12.11
N THR A 65 -3.36 10.51 12.35
CA THR A 65 -4.06 11.68 11.79
C THR A 65 -3.92 11.81 10.27
N LYS A 66 -2.92 11.18 9.67
CA LYS A 66 -2.66 11.13 8.23
C LYS A 66 -3.06 9.80 7.60
N ALA A 67 -3.68 8.89 8.36
CA ALA A 67 -3.95 7.53 7.92
C ALA A 67 -4.80 7.45 6.63
N VAL A 68 -5.84 8.27 6.54
CA VAL A 68 -6.77 8.26 5.38
C VAL A 68 -6.09 8.84 4.15
N GLU A 69 -5.51 10.04 4.26
CA GLU A 69 -4.77 10.70 3.17
C GLU A 69 -3.67 9.80 2.60
N MET A 70 -2.86 9.19 3.47
CA MET A 70 -1.76 8.33 3.07
C MET A 70 -2.24 6.97 2.54
N PHE A 71 -3.33 6.44 3.09
CA PHE A 71 -3.98 5.26 2.53
C PHE A 71 -4.45 5.53 1.11
N GLU A 72 -5.22 6.59 0.86
CA GLU A 72 -5.78 6.89 -0.46
C GLU A 72 -4.68 7.13 -1.50
N ALA A 73 -3.64 7.89 -1.12
CA ALA A 73 -2.50 8.14 -1.99
C ALA A 73 -1.76 6.85 -2.40
N VAL A 74 -1.51 5.94 -1.46
CA VAL A 74 -0.75 4.71 -1.73
C VAL A 74 -1.64 3.60 -2.32
N ALA A 75 -2.87 3.46 -1.86
CA ALA A 75 -3.83 2.48 -2.33
C ALA A 75 -4.16 2.66 -3.81
N GLY A 76 -4.27 3.91 -4.27
CA GLY A 76 -4.57 4.25 -5.66
C GLY A 76 -3.37 4.18 -6.61
N MET A 77 -2.16 3.87 -6.13
CA MET A 77 -1.01 3.70 -7.01
C MET A 77 -1.24 2.54 -7.99
N GLN A 78 -0.80 2.71 -9.22
CA GLN A 78 -0.96 1.75 -10.31
C GLN A 78 0.41 1.25 -10.79
N LEU A 79 0.39 0.09 -11.44
CA LEU A 79 1.58 -0.52 -12.04
C LEU A 79 2.29 0.45 -13.01
N VAL A 80 3.58 0.65 -12.81
CA VAL A 80 4.41 1.54 -13.64
C VAL A 80 4.88 0.80 -14.89
N GLY A 81 4.06 0.83 -15.94
CA GLY A 81 4.46 0.57 -17.33
C GLY A 81 5.07 -0.80 -17.64
N GLU A 82 4.69 -1.37 -18.78
CA GLU A 82 5.14 -2.69 -19.24
C GLU A 82 6.67 -2.83 -19.48
N GLY A 83 7.43 -1.73 -19.48
CA GLY A 83 8.82 -1.65 -19.94
C GLY A 83 9.90 -2.04 -18.91
N HIS A 84 9.61 -1.97 -17.61
CA HIS A 84 10.60 -2.26 -16.54
C HIS A 84 10.51 -3.68 -15.97
N HIS A 85 9.58 -4.50 -16.48
CA HIS A 85 9.27 -5.82 -15.91
C HIS A 85 9.80 -6.99 -16.74
N GLY A 86 10.58 -6.73 -17.80
CA GLY A 86 11.29 -7.73 -18.58
C GLY A 86 10.44 -8.96 -18.95
N ALA A 87 10.95 -10.15 -18.63
CA ALA A 87 10.32 -11.44 -18.95
C ALA A 87 9.00 -11.74 -18.20
N VAL A 88 8.58 -10.88 -17.28
CA VAL A 88 7.46 -11.17 -16.35
C VAL A 88 6.19 -10.40 -16.70
N LYS A 89 6.21 -9.66 -17.82
CA LYS A 89 5.10 -8.85 -18.35
C LYS A 89 3.80 -9.63 -18.53
N SER A 90 3.86 -10.91 -18.90
CA SER A 90 2.68 -11.78 -19.04
C SER A 90 2.04 -12.22 -17.71
N GLN A 91 2.71 -11.98 -16.58
CA GLN A 91 2.25 -12.32 -15.24
C GLN A 91 1.81 -11.10 -14.44
N LEU A 92 1.96 -9.90 -15.00
CA LEU A 92 1.50 -8.68 -14.36
C LEU A 92 -0.03 -8.60 -14.44
N PRO A 93 -0.68 -8.07 -13.40
CA PRO A 93 -2.07 -7.69 -13.49
C PRO A 93 -2.31 -6.66 -14.60
N ASP A 94 -3.59 -6.44 -14.94
CA ASP A 94 -3.99 -5.33 -15.82
C ASP A 94 -3.34 -4.00 -15.38
N LYS A 95 -3.04 -3.12 -16.32
CA LYS A 95 -2.35 -1.85 -16.04
C LYS A 95 -3.08 -1.02 -14.98
N ASP A 96 -4.41 -1.10 -14.95
CA ASP A 96 -5.26 -0.34 -14.04
C ASP A 96 -5.37 -0.98 -12.64
N HIS A 97 -4.74 -2.14 -12.44
CA HIS A 97 -4.61 -2.79 -11.15
C HIS A 97 -3.85 -1.90 -10.17
N THR A 98 -4.51 -1.64 -9.04
CA THR A 98 -4.02 -0.76 -8.00
C THR A 98 -3.19 -1.52 -6.97
N PHE A 99 -2.47 -0.77 -6.14
CA PHE A 99 -1.76 -1.36 -5.00
C PHE A 99 -2.75 -1.94 -3.98
N LEU A 100 -3.95 -1.36 -3.85
CA LEU A 100 -5.03 -1.93 -3.05
C LEU A 100 -5.48 -3.28 -3.58
N ASP A 101 -5.63 -3.44 -4.89
CA ASP A 101 -5.99 -4.73 -5.50
C ASP A 101 -4.93 -5.79 -5.19
N LEU A 102 -3.65 -5.44 -5.29
CA LEU A 102 -2.53 -6.31 -4.91
C LEU A 102 -2.66 -6.76 -3.45
N LEU A 103 -2.76 -5.81 -2.53
CA LEU A 103 -2.76 -6.11 -1.10
C LEU A 103 -4.02 -6.88 -0.70
N THR A 104 -5.17 -6.58 -1.31
CA THR A 104 -6.40 -7.34 -1.12
C THR A 104 -6.24 -8.77 -1.58
N TYR A 105 -5.65 -8.99 -2.77
CA TYR A 105 -5.33 -10.33 -3.27
C TYR A 105 -4.41 -11.08 -2.30
N LEU A 106 -3.34 -10.45 -1.82
CA LEU A 106 -2.40 -11.08 -0.90
C LEU A 106 -3.02 -11.38 0.48
N CYS A 107 -3.94 -10.54 0.94
CA CYS A 107 -4.65 -10.70 2.22
C CYS A 107 -5.80 -11.70 2.17
N ASP A 108 -6.31 -12.06 0.99
CA ASP A 108 -7.40 -13.01 0.87
C ASP A 108 -6.91 -14.46 1.12
N PRO A 109 -7.44 -15.17 2.13
CA PRO A 109 -7.06 -16.56 2.39
C PRO A 109 -7.41 -17.53 1.25
N LYS A 110 -8.36 -17.17 0.36
CA LYS A 110 -8.69 -17.99 -0.82
C LYS A 110 -7.54 -18.06 -1.82
N ASN A 111 -6.66 -17.06 -1.82
CA ASN A 111 -5.52 -17.03 -2.72
C ASN A 111 -4.37 -17.89 -2.17
N LYS A 112 -4.02 -18.92 -2.94
CA LYS A 112 -2.89 -19.81 -2.65
C LYS A 112 -1.60 -19.07 -2.94
N LEU A 113 -1.04 -18.46 -1.89
CA LEU A 113 0.30 -17.87 -1.92
C LEU A 113 1.31 -18.98 -1.63
N ASP A 114 2.20 -19.23 -2.59
CA ASP A 114 3.22 -20.25 -2.44
C ASP A 114 4.35 -19.73 -1.54
N SER A 115 4.49 -20.36 -0.37
CA SER A 115 5.53 -20.03 0.61
C SER A 115 6.95 -20.25 0.08
N LYS A 116 7.12 -20.97 -1.04
CA LYS A 116 8.43 -21.15 -1.69
C LYS A 116 8.89 -19.91 -2.45
N PHE A 117 8.01 -18.95 -2.72
CA PHE A 117 8.33 -17.71 -3.40
C PHE A 117 8.20 -16.54 -2.41
N PRO A 118 9.23 -16.31 -1.56
CA PRO A 118 9.18 -15.21 -0.63
C PRO A 118 9.14 -13.89 -1.39
N PHE A 119 8.24 -13.01 -0.96
CA PHE A 119 8.19 -11.64 -1.40
C PHE A 119 8.31 -10.68 -0.22
N GLN A 120 8.61 -9.43 -0.54
CA GLN A 120 8.69 -8.30 0.36
C GLN A 120 7.92 -7.15 -0.26
N ILE A 121 7.05 -6.52 0.52
CA ILE A 121 6.37 -5.30 0.12
C ILE A 121 7.09 -4.15 0.82
N GLU A 122 7.42 -3.13 0.06
CA GLU A 122 8.07 -1.92 0.51
C GLU A 122 7.21 -0.72 0.12
N VAL A 123 6.96 0.19 1.06
CA VAL A 123 6.25 1.45 0.82
C VAL A 123 7.15 2.58 1.26
N THR A 124 7.41 3.51 0.34
CA THR A 124 8.29 4.66 0.53
C THR A 124 7.42 5.91 0.55
N GLY A 125 6.87 6.21 1.74
CA GLY A 125 5.91 7.31 1.94
C GLY A 125 4.74 7.27 0.97
N ALA A 126 4.48 8.39 0.30
CA ALA A 126 3.50 8.50 -0.80
C ALA A 126 4.15 8.45 -2.19
N ALA A 127 5.45 8.18 -2.28
CA ALA A 127 6.17 8.19 -3.54
C ALA A 127 5.94 6.91 -4.35
N ASN A 128 6.16 5.74 -3.72
CA ASN A 128 5.97 4.47 -4.38
C ASN A 128 5.70 3.31 -3.42
N ALA A 129 5.15 2.25 -3.98
CA ALA A 129 5.16 0.93 -3.38
C ALA A 129 5.80 -0.09 -4.31
N THR A 130 6.54 -1.04 -3.76
CA THR A 130 7.24 -2.07 -4.54
C THR A 130 6.99 -3.45 -3.92
N LEU A 131 6.62 -4.42 -4.76
CA LEU A 131 6.70 -5.85 -4.43
C LEU A 131 8.01 -6.39 -4.99
N LYS A 132 8.88 -6.91 -4.12
CA LYS A 132 10.16 -7.52 -4.44
C LYS A 132 10.14 -9.01 -4.20
N ARG A 133 10.70 -9.77 -5.13
CA ARG A 133 11.05 -11.18 -5.07
C ARG A 133 12.48 -11.34 -5.59
N PRO A 134 13.16 -12.48 -5.34
CA PRO A 134 14.50 -12.71 -5.90
C PRO A 134 14.60 -12.55 -7.42
N ASP A 135 13.51 -12.84 -8.13
CA ASP A 135 13.41 -12.88 -9.59
C ASP A 135 12.51 -11.80 -10.20
N LEU A 136 11.84 -10.99 -9.36
CA LEU A 136 10.81 -10.05 -9.82
C LEU A 136 10.76 -8.82 -8.93
N ALA A 137 10.73 -7.64 -9.54
CA ALA A 137 10.34 -6.40 -8.88
C ALA A 137 9.17 -5.76 -9.63
N VAL A 138 8.09 -5.47 -8.90
CA VAL A 138 6.90 -4.80 -9.41
C VAL A 138 6.70 -3.52 -8.64
N MET A 139 6.58 -2.40 -9.34
CA MET A 139 6.54 -1.07 -8.76
C MET A 139 5.21 -0.39 -9.09
N TYR A 140 4.64 0.28 -8.10
CA TYR A 140 3.36 0.97 -8.14
C TYR A 140 3.58 2.45 -7.81
N TRP A 141 3.21 3.34 -8.73
CA TRP A 141 3.27 4.80 -8.56
C TRP A 141 1.91 5.45 -8.82
N ASN A 142 1.77 6.70 -8.41
CA ASN A 142 0.67 7.51 -8.90
C ASN A 142 0.86 7.79 -10.40
N ARG A 143 0.01 7.19 -11.25
CA ARG A 143 0.12 7.31 -12.71
C ARG A 143 -0.04 8.76 -13.17
N SER A 144 -1.03 9.48 -12.64
CA SER A 144 -1.23 10.88 -13.02
C SER A 144 -0.01 11.74 -12.70
N GLU A 145 0.67 11.46 -11.57
CA GLU A 145 1.90 12.16 -11.21
C GLU A 145 3.06 11.76 -12.12
N ALA A 146 3.18 10.48 -12.46
CA ALA A 146 4.20 10.01 -13.39
C ALA A 146 4.03 10.62 -14.80
N GLU A 147 2.79 10.70 -15.29
CA GLU A 147 2.45 11.35 -16.57
C GLU A 147 2.74 12.85 -16.52
N ARG A 148 2.41 13.52 -15.40
CA ARG A 148 2.71 14.94 -15.18
C ARG A 148 4.22 15.21 -15.18
N LEU A 149 4.99 14.39 -14.45
CA LEU A 149 6.45 14.49 -14.41
C LEU A 149 7.08 14.18 -15.77
N GLN A 150 6.60 13.16 -16.47
CA GLN A 150 7.06 12.86 -17.82
C GLN A 150 6.82 14.05 -18.76
N SER A 151 5.62 14.64 -18.71
CA SER A 151 5.29 15.84 -19.48
C SER A 151 6.19 17.02 -19.09
N PHE A 152 6.53 17.19 -17.81
CA PHE A 152 7.47 18.23 -17.39
C PHE A 152 8.85 17.99 -18.05
N TRP A 153 9.38 16.77 -17.97
CA TRP A 153 10.69 16.42 -18.53
C TRP A 153 10.74 16.48 -20.06
N ASP A 154 9.68 16.07 -20.75
CA ASP A 154 9.58 16.14 -22.22
C ASP A 154 9.58 17.59 -22.73
N ASN A 155 9.14 18.54 -21.89
CA ASN A 155 9.14 19.97 -22.19
C ASN A 155 10.27 20.73 -21.48
N ALA A 156 11.16 20.03 -20.78
CA ALA A 156 12.27 20.66 -20.08
C ALA A 156 13.25 21.26 -21.11
N PRO A 157 13.76 22.47 -20.86
CA PRO A 157 14.69 23.12 -21.77
C PRO A 157 16.00 22.34 -21.85
N ALA A 158 16.60 22.33 -23.05
CA ALA A 158 17.88 21.64 -23.28
C ALA A 158 19.06 22.29 -22.55
N GLU A 159 18.93 23.58 -22.20
CA GLU A 159 19.92 24.36 -21.46
C GLU A 159 19.31 24.89 -20.15
N TRP A 160 20.05 24.74 -19.05
CA TRP A 160 19.63 25.17 -17.72
C TRP A 160 20.16 26.57 -17.42
N ASP A 161 19.26 27.54 -17.24
CA ASP A 161 19.55 28.89 -16.75
C ASP A 161 18.87 29.15 -15.38
N GLU A 162 19.09 30.32 -14.79
CA GLU A 162 18.51 30.69 -13.48
C GLU A 162 16.97 30.63 -13.49
N GLY A 163 16.31 31.00 -14.59
CA GLY A 163 14.85 30.94 -14.69
C GLY A 163 14.31 29.50 -14.73
N ASN A 164 15.04 28.60 -15.39
CA ASN A 164 14.71 27.18 -15.46
C ASN A 164 14.99 26.45 -14.14
N ALA A 165 15.95 26.92 -13.35
CA ALA A 165 16.24 26.41 -12.01
C ALA A 165 15.09 26.68 -11.02
N ASP A 166 14.48 27.87 -11.07
CA ASP A 166 13.32 28.22 -10.23
C ASP A 166 12.08 27.39 -10.58
N ALA A 167 11.83 27.15 -11.87
CA ALA A 167 10.74 26.29 -12.32
C ALA A 167 10.93 24.83 -11.86
N LEU A 168 12.16 24.33 -11.91
CA LEU A 168 12.51 23.00 -11.42
C LEU A 168 12.37 22.91 -9.89
N ALA A 169 12.80 23.94 -9.16
CA ALA A 169 12.61 24.01 -7.71
C ALA A 169 11.12 24.01 -7.34
N ALA A 170 10.28 24.80 -8.03
CA ALA A 170 8.84 24.80 -7.82
C ALA A 170 8.18 23.44 -8.13
N GLU A 171 8.69 22.73 -9.14
CA GLU A 171 8.25 21.37 -9.47
C GLU A 171 8.64 20.37 -8.36
N PHE A 172 9.87 20.48 -7.83
CA PHE A 172 10.29 19.72 -6.64
C PHE A 172 9.57 20.18 -5.36
N ASP A 173 9.02 21.38 -5.26
CA ASP A 173 8.25 21.79 -4.07
C ASP A 173 6.83 21.19 -4.07
N THR A 174 6.30 20.90 -5.25
CA THR A 174 4.91 20.48 -5.42
C THR A 174 4.75 18.98 -5.68
N SER A 175 5.80 18.28 -6.11
CA SER A 175 5.69 16.85 -6.36
C SER A 175 5.58 16.05 -5.05
N PRO A 176 4.62 15.13 -4.92
CA PRO A 176 4.65 14.14 -3.84
C PRO A 176 5.84 13.18 -3.93
N MET A 177 6.56 13.14 -5.06
CA MET A 177 7.80 12.37 -5.26
C MET A 177 9.05 13.08 -4.76
N SER A 178 9.01 14.40 -4.70
CA SER A 178 10.11 15.23 -4.23
C SER A 178 10.02 15.32 -2.71
N ALA A 179 10.80 14.44 -2.10
CA ALA A 179 10.88 14.23 -0.67
C ALA A 179 11.22 15.50 0.13
N PHE A 180 10.23 16.34 0.43
CA PHE A 180 10.32 17.31 1.52
C PHE A 180 10.14 16.57 2.86
N GLY A 181 11.25 16.02 3.35
CA GLY A 181 11.35 15.32 4.64
C GLY A 181 11.83 13.88 4.49
N MET A 182 12.44 13.34 5.55
CA MET A 182 12.88 11.94 5.61
C MET A 182 11.75 11.01 5.16
N VAL A 183 11.81 10.49 3.94
CA VAL A 183 10.84 9.50 3.48
C VAL A 183 11.16 8.22 4.22
N THR A 184 10.29 7.85 5.14
CA THR A 184 10.41 6.59 5.85
C THR A 184 9.98 5.49 4.91
N THR A 185 10.90 4.61 4.57
CA THR A 185 10.58 3.33 3.93
C THR A 185 10.15 2.35 5.00
N ARG A 186 8.98 1.73 4.81
CA ARG A 186 8.50 0.63 5.65
C ARG A 186 8.26 -0.60 4.81
N GLU A 187 8.43 -1.76 5.42
CA GLU A 187 8.35 -3.02 4.72
C GLU A 187 7.56 -4.07 5.51
N ILE A 188 6.96 -5.00 4.77
CA ILE A 188 6.39 -6.22 5.32
C ILE A 188 6.81 -7.43 4.49
N SER A 189 7.33 -8.44 5.18
CA SER A 189 7.67 -9.72 4.54
C SER A 189 6.42 -10.55 4.26
N SER A 190 6.49 -11.37 3.22
CA SER A 190 5.52 -12.42 2.92
C SER A 190 5.22 -13.30 4.12
N THR A 191 6.23 -13.71 4.89
CA THR A 191 6.05 -14.51 6.12
C THR A 191 5.17 -13.80 7.14
N THR A 192 5.42 -12.52 7.42
CA THR A 192 4.61 -11.72 8.35
C THR A 192 3.18 -11.61 7.86
N LEU A 193 3.00 -11.26 6.58
CA LEU A 193 1.67 -11.10 5.97
C LEU A 193 0.88 -12.42 5.97
N LEU A 194 1.52 -13.54 5.63
CA LEU A 194 0.91 -14.87 5.61
C LEU A 194 0.49 -15.33 7.02
N ASN A 195 1.33 -15.09 8.03
CA ASN A 195 1.01 -15.43 9.41
C ASN A 195 -0.15 -14.58 9.93
N LEU A 196 -0.12 -13.27 9.65
CA LEU A 196 -1.20 -12.36 10.01
C LEU A 196 -2.51 -12.77 9.34
N ARG A 197 -2.48 -13.04 8.03
CA ARG A 197 -3.61 -13.55 7.25
C ARG A 197 -4.19 -14.82 7.87
N ARG A 198 -3.33 -15.82 8.12
CA ARG A 198 -3.75 -17.09 8.74
C ARG A 198 -4.44 -16.83 10.07
N PHE A 199 -3.85 -16.01 10.93
CA PHE A 199 -4.40 -15.71 12.25
C PHE A 199 -5.74 -14.95 12.19
N VAL A 200 -5.86 -13.96 11.30
CA VAL A 200 -7.08 -13.15 11.16
C VAL A 200 -8.25 -13.97 10.58
N PHE A 201 -7.95 -14.94 9.73
CA PHE A 201 -8.95 -15.70 8.96
C PHE A 201 -8.97 -17.20 9.26
N LEU A 202 -8.51 -17.62 10.45
CA LEU A 202 -8.42 -19.04 10.87
C LEU A 202 -9.71 -19.84 10.62
N ASP A 203 -10.87 -19.21 10.76
CA ASP A 203 -12.18 -19.86 10.70
C ASP A 203 -12.85 -19.83 9.31
N LEU A 204 -12.20 -19.24 8.29
CA LEU A 204 -12.78 -19.26 6.94
C LEU A 204 -12.54 -20.62 6.29
N PRO A 205 -13.59 -21.32 5.83
CA PRO A 205 -13.44 -22.61 5.17
C PRO A 205 -12.46 -22.47 4.01
N GLN A 206 -11.37 -23.26 4.08
CA GLN A 206 -10.44 -23.40 2.98
C GLN A 206 -11.14 -24.32 1.97
N GLU A 207 -11.91 -23.75 1.04
CA GLU A 207 -12.40 -24.53 -0.09
C GLU A 207 -11.18 -25.05 -0.86
N GLY A 208 -11.00 -26.37 -0.85
CA GLY A 208 -9.81 -27.09 -1.32
C GLY A 208 -9.61 -27.02 -2.82
#